data_AF-A0AAT9HCY0-F1
#
_entry.id   AF-A0AAT9HCY0-F1
#
_cell.length_a   1.000
_cell.length_b   1.000
_cell.length_c   1.000
_cell.angle_alpha   90.00
_cell.angle_beta   90.00
_cell.angle_gamma   90.00
#
_symmetry.space_group_name_H-M   'P 1'
#
loop_
_entity.id
_entity.type
_entity.pdbx_description
1 polymer ?
#
loop_
_entity_poly.entity_id
_entity_poly.type
_entity_poly.pdbx_seq_one_letter_code
_entity_poly.pdbx_strand_id
1 'polypeptide(L)' 'MLVLPFDQGAFPGAGQTVIYAEGPVPQLDTVQIDNSHGPDFLHSDGQLAKYRAQLDLLEGLALSPERSRDVIREIAHQL' A
#
# COMPACT_ATOMS: atom_id res chain seq x y z
N MET A 1 -10.95 -5.94 -1.05
CA MET A 1 -9.60 -6.34 -1.49
C MET A 1 -9.31 -5.57 -2.76
N LEU A 2 -8.20 -4.85 -2.76
CA LEU A 2 -7.72 -4.11 -3.93
C LEU A 2 -6.62 -4.94 -4.58
N VAL A 3 -6.64 -5.04 -5.90
CA VAL A 3 -5.60 -5.69 -6.70
C VAL A 3 -4.95 -4.63 -7.56
N LEU A 4 -3.62 -4.60 -7.57
CA LEU A 4 -2.84 -3.76 -8.46
C LEU A 4 -2.20 -4.68 -9.52
N PRO A 5 -2.79 -4.77 -10.72
CA PRO A 5 -2.19 -5.46 -11.86
C PRO A 5 -0.83 -4.87 -12.24
N PHE A 6 0.08 -5.72 -12.74
CA PHE A 6 1.41 -5.29 -13.19
C PHE A 6 1.38 -4.34 -14.40
N ASP A 7 0.30 -4.35 -15.19
CA ASP A 7 0.12 -3.49 -16.36
C ASP A 7 -0.36 -2.07 -16.00
N GLN A 8 -0.78 -1.82 -14.76
CA GLN A 8 -1.17 -0.48 -14.27
C GLN A 8 0.03 0.46 -14.02
N GLY A 9 1.25 0.01 -14.31
CA GLY A 9 2.46 0.83 -14.28
C GLY A 9 3.26 0.75 -12.97
N ALA A 10 3.83 1.87 -12.56
CA ALA A 10 4.85 1.91 -11.50
C ALA A 10 4.25 1.83 -10.09
N PHE A 11 4.86 1.00 -9.23
CA PHE A 11 4.60 0.99 -7.79
C PHE A 11 5.34 2.17 -7.13
N PRO A 12 4.64 3.19 -6.59
CA PRO A 12 5.28 4.34 -5.96
C PRO A 12 6.02 3.95 -4.68
N GLY A 13 7.33 3.77 -4.75
CA GLY A 13 8.19 3.50 -3.59
C GLY A 13 9.55 2.93 -3.99
N ALA A 14 10.46 2.81 -3.02
CA ALA A 14 11.78 2.19 -3.23
C ALA A 14 11.75 0.65 -3.22
N GLY A 15 10.57 0.03 -3.39
CA GLY A 15 10.38 -1.42 -3.26
C GLY A 15 10.49 -1.95 -1.83
N GLN A 16 10.56 -1.08 -0.83
CA GLN A 16 10.55 -1.48 0.58
C GLN A 16 9.14 -1.84 1.04
N THR A 17 9.03 -2.85 1.89
CA THR A 17 7.79 -3.16 2.59
C THR A 17 7.45 -2.02 3.54
N VAL A 18 6.21 -1.56 3.50
CA VAL A 18 5.68 -0.49 4.34
C VAL A 18 4.42 -0.98 5.03
N ILE A 19 4.31 -0.74 6.33
CA ILE A 19 3.08 -0.95 7.10
C ILE A 19 2.64 0.41 7.64
N TYR A 20 1.41 0.80 7.35
CA TYR A 20 0.77 1.95 7.96
C TYR A 20 -0.17 1.47 9.06
N ALA A 21 0.12 1.84 10.30
CA ALA A 21 -0.70 1.52 11.46
C ALA A 21 -1.46 2.77 11.90
N GLU A 22 -2.79 2.70 11.86
CA GLU A 22 -3.67 3.79 12.32
C GLU A 22 -3.86 3.72 13.84
N GLY A 23 -3.66 4.85 14.51
CA GLY A 23 -3.96 5.03 15.92
C GLY A 23 -5.43 5.43 16.15
N PRO A 24 -5.86 5.53 17.42
CA PRO A 24 -7.19 6.06 17.73
C PRO A 24 -7.34 7.54 17.37
N VAL A 25 -6.23 8.24 17.11
CA VAL A 25 -6.17 9.59 16.54
C VAL A 25 -5.02 9.65 15.51
N PRO A 26 -5.10 10.51 14.47
CA PRO A 26 -4.11 10.55 13.39
C PRO A 26 -2.66 10.87 13.82
N GLN A 27 -2.48 11.50 14.98
CA GLN A 27 -1.17 11.81 15.57
C GLN A 27 -0.48 10.58 16.20
N LEU A 28 -1.24 9.50 16.40
CA LEU A 28 -0.70 8.21 16.87
C LEU A 28 -0.49 7.22 15.73
N ASP A 29 -0.71 7.64 14.49
CA ASP A 29 -0.38 6.82 13.33
C ASP A 29 1.13 6.59 13.28
N THR A 30 1.52 5.41 12.83
CA THR A 30 2.93 5.03 12.71
C THR A 30 3.13 4.28 11.41
N VAL A 31 4.21 4.59 10.71
CA VAL A 31 4.67 3.83 9.55
C VAL A 31 5.87 3.00 9.93
N GLN A 32 5.80 1.69 9.74
CA GLN A 32 6.96 0.81 9.77
C GLN A 32 7.51 0.63 8.36
N ILE A 33 8.82 0.76 8.20
CA ILE A 33 9.54 0.48 6.95
C ILE A 33 10.57 -0.61 7.22
N ASP A 34 10.59 -1.65 6.39
CA ASP A 34 11.63 -2.66 6.46
C ASP A 34 12.92 -2.13 5.81
N ASN A 35 14.01 -2.13 6.57
CA ASN A 35 15.34 -1.80 6.09
C ASN A 35 16.33 -2.95 6.37
N SER A 36 17.50 -2.93 5.72
CA SER A 36 18.50 -4.00 5.84
C SER A 36 19.13 -4.13 7.23
N HIS A 37 18.92 -3.16 8.10
CA HIS A 37 19.47 -3.05 9.45
C HIS A 37 18.39 -3.15 10.54
N GLY A 38 17.12 -3.37 10.18
CA GLY A 38 15.98 -3.46 11.09
C GLY A 38 14.74 -2.70 10.59
N PRO A 39 13.64 -2.67 11.35
CA PRO A 39 12.51 -1.81 11.02
C PRO A 39 12.75 -0.36 11.47
N ASP A 40 12.40 0.60 10.63
CA ASP A 40 12.28 2.01 11.02
C ASP A 40 10.81 2.34 11.34
N PHE A 41 10.60 3.15 12.37
CA PHE A 41 9.26 3.61 12.77
C PHE A 41 9.16 5.12 12.60
N LEU A 42 8.28 5.56 11.71
CA LEU A 42 8.03 6.96 11.41
C LEU A 42 6.70 7.40 11.98
N HIS A 43 6.70 8.48 12.74
CA HIS A 43 5.52 9.01 13.42
C HIS A 43 5.44 10.54 13.32
N SER A 44 6.34 11.18 12.57
CA SER A 44 6.27 12.63 12.37
C SER A 44 5.20 12.96 11.32
N ASP A 45 4.46 14.05 11.54
CA ASP A 45 3.34 14.43 10.67
C ASP A 45 3.73 14.54 9.19
N GLY A 46 4.91 15.11 8.90
CA GLY A 46 5.41 15.24 7.52
C GLY A 46 5.69 13.89 6.85
N GLN A 47 6.23 12.93 7.61
CA GLN A 47 6.45 11.58 7.10
C GLN A 47 5.12 10.84 6.93
N LEU A 48 4.23 10.91 7.92
CA LEU A 48 2.90 10.29 7.85
C LEU A 48 2.09 10.83 6.65
N ALA A 49 2.11 12.14 6.42
CA ALA A 49 1.44 12.76 5.27
C ALA A 49 1.96 12.23 3.93
N LYS A 50 3.28 12.03 3.80
CA LYS A 50 3.88 11.43 2.60
C LYS A 50 3.35 10.01 2.36
N TYR A 51 3.34 9.17 3.40
CA TYR A 51 2.90 7.78 3.25
C TYR A 51 1.39 7.66 3.01
N ARG A 52 0.56 8.52 3.62
CA ARG A 52 -0.88 8.61 3.28
C ARG A 52 -1.07 8.92 1.80
N ALA A 53 -0.39 9.95 1.28
CA ALA A 53 -0.48 10.31 -0.14
C ALA A 53 -0.01 9.18 -1.08
N GLN A 54 1.00 8.40 -0.68
CA GLN A 54 1.44 7.22 -1.45
C GLN A 54 0.38 6.11 -1.43
N LEU A 55 -0.27 5.86 -0.30
CA LEU A 55 -1.36 4.88 -0.20
C LEU A 55 -2.57 5.32 -1.03
N ASP A 56 -2.98 6.59 -0.94
CA ASP A 56 -4.09 7.14 -1.74
C ASP A 56 -3.84 6.96 -3.24
N LEU A 57 -2.59 7.18 -3.70
CA LEU A 57 -2.20 6.94 -5.08
C LEU A 57 -2.28 5.46 -5.47
N LEU A 58 -1.80 4.57 -4.60
CA LEU A 58 -1.88 3.12 -4.81
C LEU A 58 -3.34 2.64 -4.91
N GLU A 59 -4.20 3.13 -4.03
CA GLU A 59 -5.64 2.83 -4.05
C GLU A 59 -6.30 3.35 -5.32
N GLY A 60 -5.93 4.54 -5.81
CA GLY A 60 -6.43 5.11 -7.05
C GLY A 60 -5.99 4.36 -8.31
N LEU A 61 -4.85 3.67 -8.29
CA LEU A 61 -4.35 2.83 -9.39
C LEU A 61 -4.90 1.40 -9.35
N ALA A 62 -5.33 0.94 -8.16
CA ALA A 62 -5.84 -0.40 -7.97
C ALA A 62 -7.20 -0.60 -8.64
N LEU A 63 -7.48 -1.85 -9.00
CA LEU A 63 -8.79 -2.25 -9.48
C LEU A 63 -9.83 -2.12 -8.36
N SER A 64 -11.08 -1.83 -8.75
CA SER A 64 -12.20 -1.92 -7.83
C SER A 64 -12.30 -3.32 -7.20
N PRO A 65 -12.93 -3.47 -6.03
CA PRO A 65 -13.09 -4.77 -5.38
C PRO A 65 -13.78 -5.82 -6.28
N GLU A 66 -14.73 -5.41 -7.11
CA GLU A 66 -15.45 -6.29 -8.05
C GLU A 66 -14.52 -6.77 -9.16
N ARG A 67 -13.81 -5.84 -9.81
CA ARG A 67 -12.83 -6.16 -10.87
C ARG A 67 -11.68 -7.01 -10.36
N SER A 68 -11.21 -6.73 -9.15
CA SER A 68 -10.21 -7.53 -8.44
C SER A 68 -10.65 -8.99 -8.31
N ARG A 69 -11.90 -9.23 -7.90
CA ARG A 69 -12.45 -10.59 -7.78
C ARG A 69 -12.58 -11.27 -9.13
N ASP A 70 -13.01 -10.55 -10.15
CA ASP A 70 -13.21 -11.10 -11.49
C ASP A 70 -11.88 -11.55 -12.10
N VAL A 71 -10.83 -10.73 -11.99
CA VAL A 71 -9.47 -11.07 -12.43
C VAL A 71 -8.93 -12.30 -11.70
N ILE A 72 -9.10 -12.38 -10.38
CA ILE A 72 -8.61 -13.53 -9.61
C ILE A 72 -9.33 -14.83 -10.00
N ARG A 73 -10.65 -14.76 -10.24
CA ARG A 73 -11.41 -15.90 -10.75
C ARG A 73 -10.94 -16.32 -12.13
N GLU A 74 -10.71 -15.36 -13.03
CA GLU A 74 -10.19 -15.63 -14.37
C GLU A 74 -8.85 -16.37 -14.30
N ILE A 75 -7.89 -15.86 -13.51
CA ILE A 75 -6.58 -16.49 -13.31
C ILE A 75 -6.75 -17.90 -12.73
N ALA A 76 -7.60 -18.07 -11.71
CA ALA A 76 -7.84 -19.37 -11.09
C ALA A 76 -8.47 -20.41 -12.04
N HIS A 77 -9.19 -19.98 -13.08
CA HIS A 77 -9.75 -20.85 -14.11
C HIS A 77 -8.80 -21.12 -15.28
N GLN A 78 -7.70 -20.38 -15.38
CA GLN A 78 -6.65 -20.54 -16.39
C GLN A 78 -5.46 -21.39 -15.91
N LEU A 79 -5.44 -21.78 -14.64
CA LEU A 79 -4.49 -22.69 -14.00
C LEU A 79 -5.03 -24.13 -13.98
#